data_AF-A0A3M6V8W2-F1
#
_entry.id   AF-A0A3M6V8W2-F1
#
_cell.length_a   1.000
_cell.length_b   1.000
_cell.length_c   1.000
_cell.angle_alpha   90.00
_cell.angle_beta   90.00
_cell.angle_gamma   90.00
#
_symmetry.space_group_name_H-M   'P 1'
#
loop_
_entity.id
_entity.type
_entity.pdbx_description
1 polymer ?
#
loop_
_entity_poly.entity_id
_entity_poly.type
_entity_poly.pdbx_seq_one_letter_code
_entity_poly.pdbx_strand_id
1 'polypeptide(L)'
;METESSCALYFVSCHTGNVLQCDDNKAVKCANQNRQEWEAWRIVEPRFVATTNQTQRALDQRHVLAGKDRQHFVLELAKCGKTPQEIEQIVTSMFDDPAGSAVAVPVAKE
;
A
#
# COMPACT_ATOMS: atom_id res chain seq x y z
N MET A 1 16.15 -9.62 9.68
CA MET A 1 16.14 -8.85 8.41
C MET A 1 17.24 -7.83 8.54
N GLU A 2 18.08 -7.72 7.53
CA GLU A 2 19.21 -6.80 7.50
C GLU A 2 19.18 -5.98 6.21
N THR A 3 19.83 -4.82 6.21
CA THR A 3 19.86 -3.88 5.09
C THR A 3 21.27 -3.37 4.85
N GLU A 4 21.60 -3.06 3.60
CA GLU A 4 22.87 -2.43 3.20
C GLU A 4 22.63 -0.98 2.72
N SER A 5 23.70 -0.20 2.53
CA SER A 5 23.68 1.18 1.98
C SER A 5 23.03 1.29 0.60
N SER A 6 22.95 0.19 -0.15
CA SER A 6 22.25 0.06 -1.43
C SER A 6 20.72 -0.07 -1.30
N CYS A 7 20.17 -0.08 -0.08
CA CYS A 7 18.78 -0.42 0.23
C CYS A 7 18.36 -1.85 -0.15
N ALA A 8 19.33 -2.75 -0.38
CA ALA A 8 19.06 -4.18 -0.51
C ALA A 8 18.63 -4.77 0.84
N LEU A 9 17.58 -5.58 0.82
CA LEU A 9 17.06 -6.31 1.98
C LEU A 9 17.55 -7.76 1.95
N TYR A 10 18.06 -8.23 3.08
CA TYR A 10 18.50 -9.61 3.27
C TYR A 10 17.69 -10.27 4.39
N PHE A 11 17.04 -11.39 4.06
CA PHE A 11 16.29 -12.20 5.03
C PHE A 11 17.18 -13.32 5.54
N VAL A 12 17.78 -13.11 6.72
CA VAL A 12 18.68 -14.07 7.36
C VAL A 12 17.88 -15.00 8.28
N SER A 13 18.03 -16.31 8.10
CA SER A 13 17.49 -17.33 8.98
C SER A 13 18.10 -17.23 10.38
N CYS A 14 17.28 -17.09 11.42
CA CYS A 14 17.77 -17.11 12.80
C CYS A 14 18.26 -18.50 13.25
N HIS A 15 17.87 -19.57 12.56
CA HIS A 15 18.26 -20.92 12.90
C HIS A 15 19.61 -21.33 12.29
N THR A 16 19.85 -20.93 11.05
CA THR A 16 21.03 -21.38 10.26
C THR A 16 22.01 -20.27 9.92
N GLY A 17 21.62 -19.00 10.05
CA GLY A 17 22.40 -17.86 9.55
C GLY A 17 22.42 -17.72 8.03
N ASN A 18 21.75 -18.62 7.29
CA ASN A 18 21.70 -18.55 5.83
C ASN A 18 20.70 -17.48 5.36
N VAL A 19 21.00 -16.85 4.23
CA VAL A 19 20.19 -15.82 3.59
C VAL A 19 19.21 -16.44 2.60
N LEU A 20 17.99 -15.90 2.60
CA LEU A 20 16.91 -16.26 1.69
C LEU A 20 17.27 -15.84 0.25
N GLN A 21 17.34 -16.81 -0.66
CA GLN A 21 17.54 -16.59 -2.08
C GLN A 21 16.50 -17.33 -2.91
N CYS A 22 16.27 -16.83 -4.13
CA CYS A 22 15.63 -17.60 -5.20
C CYS A 22 16.72 -18.41 -5.93
N ASP A 23 16.44 -19.62 -6.41
CA ASP A 23 17.37 -20.38 -7.27
C ASP A 23 16.84 -20.53 -8.71
N ASP A 24 17.65 -21.15 -9.59
CA ASP A 24 17.29 -21.41 -10.99
C ASP A 24 16.02 -22.26 -11.15
N ASN A 25 15.63 -23.02 -10.11
CA ASN A 25 14.41 -23.82 -10.09
C ASN A 25 13.20 -23.01 -9.63
N LYS A 26 13.34 -21.68 -9.47
CA LYS A 26 12.31 -20.78 -8.94
C LYS A 26 11.89 -21.15 -7.52
N ALA A 27 12.76 -21.83 -6.77
CA ALA A 27 12.52 -22.17 -5.38
C ALA A 27 13.17 -21.11 -4.48
N VAL A 28 12.44 -20.69 -3.45
CA VAL A 28 12.95 -19.76 -2.44
C VAL A 28 13.41 -20.55 -1.22
N LYS A 29 14.68 -20.42 -0.84
CA LYS A 29 15.27 -21.15 0.30
C LYS A 29 16.43 -20.38 0.94
N CYS A 30 16.70 -20.65 2.22
CA CYS A 30 17.87 -20.14 2.91
C CYS A 30 19.07 -21.09 2.71
N ALA A 31 19.93 -20.82 1.73
CA ALA A 31 20.88 -21.82 1.25
C ALA A 31 22.38 -21.51 1.45
N ASN A 32 22.76 -20.25 1.57
CA ASN A 32 24.16 -19.84 1.78
C ASN A 32 24.21 -18.56 2.64
N GLN A 33 25.40 -18.02 2.89
CA GLN A 33 25.59 -16.76 3.64
C GLN A 33 25.96 -15.58 2.74
N ASN A 34 25.79 -15.71 1.43
CA ASN A 34 26.17 -14.68 0.47
C ASN A 34 25.23 -13.47 0.57
N ARG A 35 25.71 -12.32 0.09
CA ARG A 35 24.95 -11.06 0.01
C ARG A 35 25.08 -10.47 -1.38
N GLN A 36 24.71 -11.25 -2.37
CA GLN A 36 24.80 -10.87 -3.78
C GLN A 36 23.38 -10.69 -4.34
N GLU A 37 23.27 -10.58 -5.66
CA GLU A 37 22.01 -10.27 -6.34
C GLU A 37 20.90 -11.30 -6.08
N TRP A 38 21.26 -12.56 -5.89
CA TRP A 38 20.29 -13.65 -5.68
C TRP A 38 19.69 -13.65 -4.28
N GLU A 39 20.44 -13.12 -3.31
CA GLU A 39 20.03 -12.95 -1.92
C GLU A 39 19.43 -11.55 -1.64
N ALA A 40 19.61 -10.60 -2.56
CA ALA A 40 19.20 -9.21 -2.41
C ALA A 40 17.75 -8.98 -2.84
N TRP A 41 16.90 -8.64 -1.88
CA TRP A 41 15.48 -8.33 -2.13
C TRP A 41 15.25 -6.82 -2.14
N ARG A 42 14.29 -6.38 -2.96
CA ARG A 42 13.83 -5.00 -2.98
C ARG A 42 12.32 -4.94 -2.95
N ILE A 43 11.78 -3.95 -2.25
CA ILE A 43 10.36 -3.64 -2.33
C ILE A 43 10.13 -2.95 -3.68
N VAL A 44 9.23 -3.51 -4.49
CA VAL A 44 8.79 -2.91 -5.74
C VAL A 44 7.35 -2.47 -5.59
N GLU A 45 6.99 -1.35 -6.21
CA GLU A 45 5.60 -0.92 -6.27
C GLU A 45 4.73 -2.03 -6.92
N PRO A 46 3.51 -2.28 -6.40
CA PRO A 46 2.58 -3.21 -7.01
C PRO A 46 2.31 -2.80 -8.47
N ARG A 47 2.73 -3.63 -9.43
CA ARG A 47 2.37 -3.44 -10.82
C ARG A 47 0.90 -3.81 -10.98
N PHE A 48 0.02 -2.82 -11.00
CA PHE A 48 -1.36 -3.01 -11.45
C PHE A 48 -1.32 -3.43 -12.92
N VAL A 49 -1.42 -4.73 -13.18
CA VAL A 49 -1.65 -5.26 -14.52
C VAL A 49 -3.10 -4.94 -14.84
N ALA A 50 -3.35 -3.76 -15.42
CA ALA A 50 -4.64 -3.38 -15.96
C ALA A 50 -4.96 -4.33 -17.12
N THR A 51 -5.52 -5.50 -16.80
CA THR A 51 -6.26 -6.29 -17.77
C THR A 51 -7.51 -5.48 -18.09
N THR A 52 -7.57 -4.93 -19.29
CA THR A 52 -8.57 -3.99 -19.82
C THR A 52 -10.03 -4.43 -19.74
N ASN A 53 -10.34 -5.60 -19.17
CA ASN A 53 -11.69 -6.09 -18.88
C ASN A 53 -12.10 -5.96 -17.40
N GLN A 54 -11.21 -5.51 -16.50
CA GLN A 54 -11.55 -5.27 -15.09
C GLN A 54 -12.04 -3.84 -14.82
N THR A 55 -11.80 -2.87 -15.69
CA THR A 55 -12.13 -1.47 -15.42
C THR A 55 -13.65 -1.26 -15.27
N GLN A 56 -14.47 -1.93 -16.08
CA GLN A 56 -15.94 -1.82 -15.97
C GLN A 56 -16.47 -2.45 -14.68
N ARG A 57 -16.07 -3.71 -14.37
CA ARG A 57 -16.52 -4.38 -13.14
C ARG A 57 -15.95 -3.75 -11.87
N ALA A 58 -14.71 -3.25 -11.90
CA ALA A 58 -14.10 -2.58 -10.75
C ALA A 58 -14.66 -1.18 -10.56
N LEU A 59 -15.02 -0.44 -11.62
CA LEU A 59 -15.80 0.80 -11.51
C LEU A 59 -17.19 0.50 -10.95
N ASP A 60 -17.92 -0.47 -11.49
CA ASP A 60 -19.25 -0.83 -10.99
C ASP A 60 -19.21 -1.32 -9.53
N GLN A 61 -18.22 -2.15 -9.17
CA GLN A 61 -18.03 -2.60 -7.79
C GLN A 61 -17.55 -1.47 -6.87
N ARG A 62 -16.67 -0.57 -7.32
CA ARG A 62 -16.29 0.62 -6.54
C ARG A 62 -17.49 1.51 -6.31
N HIS A 63 -18.35 1.75 -7.31
CA HIS A 63 -19.56 2.55 -7.13
C HIS A 63 -20.57 1.89 -6.19
N VAL A 64 -20.75 0.57 -6.28
CA VAL A 64 -21.68 -0.18 -5.41
C VAL A 64 -21.19 -0.27 -3.96
N LEU A 65 -19.88 -0.47 -3.74
CA LEU A 65 -19.29 -0.50 -2.39
C LEU A 65 -19.16 0.91 -1.80
N ALA A 66 -18.78 1.90 -2.62
CA ALA A 66 -18.76 3.30 -2.21
C ALA A 66 -20.13 3.76 -1.71
N GLY A 67 -21.25 3.32 -2.30
CA GLY A 67 -22.58 3.70 -1.82
C GLY A 67 -22.85 3.29 -0.36
N LYS A 68 -22.60 2.01 -0.02
CA LYS A 68 -22.83 1.49 1.34
C LYS A 68 -21.82 2.04 2.34
N ASP A 69 -20.54 2.07 1.97
CA ASP A 69 -19.47 2.50 2.85
C ASP A 69 -19.53 4.03 3.09
N ARG A 70 -19.91 4.82 2.08
CA ARG A 70 -20.14 6.27 2.20
C ARG A 70 -21.29 6.58 3.16
N GLN A 71 -22.40 5.85 3.08
CA GLN A 71 -23.53 6.06 4.00
C GLN A 71 -23.13 5.74 5.45
N HIS A 72 -22.43 4.63 5.67
CA HIS A 72 -21.93 4.27 6.99
C HIS A 72 -20.96 5.33 7.52
N PHE A 73 -20.03 5.79 6.68
CA PHE A 73 -19.05 6.81 7.05
C PHE A 73 -19.68 8.17 7.39
N VAL A 74 -20.68 8.61 6.62
CA VAL A 74 -21.46 9.83 6.94
C VAL A 74 -22.13 9.70 8.30
N LEU A 75 -22.70 8.53 8.62
CA LEU A 75 -23.35 8.30 9.90
C LEU A 75 -22.35 8.38 11.07
N GLU A 76 -21.16 7.79 10.92
CA GLU A 76 -20.10 7.86 11.93
C GLU A 76 -19.58 9.28 12.14
N LEU A 77 -19.40 10.05 11.05
CA LEU A 77 -18.99 11.46 11.18
C LEU A 77 -20.06 12.30 11.90
N ALA A 78 -21.34 12.05 11.63
CA ALA A 78 -22.44 12.70 12.34
C ALA A 78 -22.47 12.32 13.83
N LYS A 79 -22.22 11.04 14.18
CA LYS A 79 -22.08 10.60 15.57
C LYS A 79 -20.90 11.27 16.28
N CYS A 80 -19.82 11.55 15.55
CA CYS A 80 -18.66 12.29 16.06
C CYS A 80 -18.89 13.81 16.19
N GLY A 81 -20.11 14.31 15.90
CA GLY A 81 -20.48 15.71 16.08
C GLY A 81 -19.99 16.64 14.96
N LYS A 82 -19.64 16.11 13.78
CA LYS A 82 -19.26 16.94 12.63
C LYS A 82 -20.44 17.72 12.07
N THR A 83 -20.18 18.97 11.68
CA THR A 83 -21.17 19.80 10.98
C THR A 83 -21.41 19.26 9.56
N PRO A 84 -22.60 19.48 8.96
CA PRO A 84 -22.89 19.01 7.61
C PRO A 84 -21.83 19.41 6.57
N GLN A 85 -21.30 20.63 6.68
CA GLN A 85 -20.28 21.17 5.78
C GLN A 85 -18.94 20.44 5.91
N GLU A 86 -18.51 20.11 7.13
CA GLU A 86 -17.29 19.31 7.36
C GLU A 86 -17.45 17.88 6.84
N ILE A 87 -18.63 17.28 7.03
CA ILE A 87 -18.92 15.93 6.54
C ILE A 87 -18.81 15.90 5.02
N GLU A 88 -19.42 16.88 4.32
CA GLU A 88 -19.36 16.98 2.87
C GLU A 88 -17.91 17.11 2.35
N GLN A 89 -17.08 17.96 2.97
CA GLN A 89 -15.67 18.11 2.59
C GLN A 89 -14.88 16.81 2.75
N ILE A 90 -15.03 16.12 3.88
CA ILE A 90 -14.30 14.88 4.19
C ILE A 90 -14.75 13.76 3.23
N VAL A 91 -16.06 13.62 3.01
CA VAL A 91 -16.62 12.59 2.13
C VAL A 91 -16.20 12.84 0.67
N THR A 92 -16.26 14.08 0.21
CA THR A 92 -15.87 14.43 -1.17
C THR A 92 -14.39 14.16 -1.39
N SER A 93 -13.52 14.54 -0.44
CA SER A 93 -12.08 14.24 -0.52
C SER A 93 -11.77 12.74 -0.55
N MET A 94 -12.53 11.93 0.20
CA MET A 94 -12.26 10.50 0.34
C MET A 94 -12.82 9.66 -0.81
N PHE A 95 -13.97 10.03 -1.38
CA PHE A 95 -14.69 9.22 -2.36
C PHE A 95 -14.70 9.80 -3.78
N ASP A 96 -14.58 11.12 -3.95
CA ASP A 96 -14.79 11.80 -5.23
C ASP A 96 -13.52 12.46 -5.82
N ASP A 97 -12.40 12.47 -5.08
CA ASP A 97 -11.15 13.10 -5.53
C ASP A 97 -10.32 12.13 -6.43
N PRO A 98 -10.11 12.42 -7.73
CA PRO A 98 -9.37 11.54 -8.64
C PRO A 98 -7.85 11.60 -8.48
N ALA A 99 -7.31 12.34 -7.51
CA ALA A 99 -5.87 12.45 -7.30
C ALA A 99 -5.54 12.46 -5.80
N GLY A 100 -4.65 11.56 -5.39
CA GLY A 100 -3.99 11.64 -4.08
C GLY A 100 -3.20 12.94 -3.98
N SER A 101 -3.83 13.99 -3.46
CA SER A 101 -3.12 15.19 -3.03
C SER A 101 -2.84 15.04 -1.54
N ALA A 102 -1.62 14.63 -1.23
CA ALA A 102 -1.07 14.72 0.11
C ALA A 102 -1.13 16.20 0.54
N VAL A 103 -2.00 16.52 1.48
CA VAL A 103 -2.04 17.85 2.10
C VAL A 103 -0.76 18.00 2.93
N ALA A 104 0.22 18.70 2.36
CA ALA A 104 1.42 19.12 3.07
C ALA A 104 1.02 20.08 4.21
N VAL A 105 1.33 19.71 5.45
CA VAL A 105 1.21 20.59 6.62
C VAL A 105 2.33 21.63 6.55
N PRO A 106 2.05 22.94 6.52
CA PRO A 106 3.10 23.94 6.65
C PRO A 106 3.54 23.98 8.12
N VAL A 107 4.80 23.61 8.37
CA VAL A 107 5.48 23.89 9.64
C VAL A 107 5.70 25.40 9.73
N ALA A 108 4.97 26.05 10.63
CA ALA A 108 5.31 27.38 11.09
C ALA A 108 6.60 27.28 11.92
N LYS A 109 7.64 28.00 11.50
CA LYS A 109 8.78 28.33 12.37
C LYS A 109 8.53 29.71 12.95
N GLU A 110 8.46 29.75 14.28
CA GLU A 110 8.60 30.96 15.08
C GLU A 110 10.09 31.35 15.18
#